data_AF-A0A969JD18-F1
#
_entry.id   AF-A0A969JD18-F1
#
_cell.length_a   1.000
_cell.length_b   1.000
_cell.length_c   1.000
_cell.angle_alpha   90.00
_cell.angle_beta   90.00
_cell.angle_gamma   90.00
#
_symmetry.space_group_name_H-M   'P 1'
#
loop_
_entity.id
_entity.type
_entity.pdbx_description
1 polymer ?
#
loop_
_entity_poly.entity_id
_entity_poly.type
_entity_poly.pdbx_seq_one_letter_code
_entity_poly.pdbx_strand_id
1 'polypeptide(L)'
;MLYQLLSGAMAVLAQQQIQLIGGHSLAGNDLAFGLSCNGFAQPEQLWPKGGLQPGQALILTKALGTGTLFAAAAQGKAKGRWIDGAIAAMVQSNAPAVAILRQHQTTACTDITGFGLLGHLGEMVKASATSIALELAALPLLPGAAETLGQGIVSSMDPANGQAQRWVSNWPEKTNELEINEPATNEPQAPVPRRILFDPQTSGGLLAALPREQAEACVAALQAQGYGYSRIIGHSLAEGSPQIQLI
;
A
#
# COMPACT_ATOMS: atom_id res chain seq x y z
N MET A 1 -2.72 -22.37 19.28
CA MET A 1 -2.31 -21.69 18.02
C MET A 1 -3.22 -22.02 16.84
N LEU A 2 -3.30 -23.27 16.34
CA LEU A 2 -4.14 -23.60 15.17
C LEU A 2 -5.63 -23.23 15.34
N TYR A 3 -6.24 -23.60 16.47
CA TYR A 3 -7.62 -23.24 16.78
C TYR A 3 -7.84 -21.72 16.70
N GLN A 4 -7.00 -20.93 17.37
CA GLN A 4 -7.09 -19.46 17.37
C GLN A 4 -6.95 -18.86 15.97
N LEU A 5 -6.00 -19.38 15.18
CA LEU A 5 -5.79 -18.95 13.80
C LEU A 5 -7.04 -19.21 12.95
N LEU A 6 -7.59 -20.43 13.01
CA LEU A 6 -8.79 -20.78 12.25
C LEU A 6 -10.03 -20.03 12.74
N SER A 7 -10.17 -19.80 14.04
CA SER A 7 -11.24 -18.96 14.59
C SER A 7 -11.17 -17.53 14.06
N GLY A 8 -9.98 -16.94 13.99
CA GLY A 8 -9.78 -15.61 13.40
C GLY A 8 -10.12 -15.57 11.90
N ALA A 9 -9.62 -16.55 11.14
CA ALA A 9 -9.93 -16.66 9.72
C ALA A 9 -11.44 -16.80 9.47
N MET A 10 -12.10 -17.69 10.21
CA MET A 10 -13.54 -17.88 10.12
C MET A 10 -14.34 -16.63 10.49
N ALA A 11 -13.90 -15.88 11.50
CA ALA A 11 -14.56 -14.62 11.89
C ALA A 11 -14.51 -13.59 10.75
N VAL A 12 -13.35 -13.44 10.08
CA VAL A 12 -13.19 -12.53 8.93
C VAL A 12 -14.04 -12.98 7.73
N LEU A 13 -14.02 -14.28 7.41
CA LEU A 13 -14.82 -14.83 6.31
C LEU A 13 -16.32 -14.66 6.55
N ALA A 14 -16.79 -14.90 7.78
CA ALA A 14 -18.19 -14.73 8.15
C ALA A 14 -18.70 -13.30 7.98
N GLN A 15 -17.87 -12.29 8.29
CA GLN A 15 -18.21 -10.87 8.07
C GLN A 15 -18.45 -10.54 6.59
N GLN A 16 -17.81 -11.29 5.68
CA GLN A 16 -17.95 -11.13 4.23
C GLN A 16 -18.94 -12.13 3.61
N GLN A 17 -19.66 -12.91 4.44
CA GLN A 17 -20.56 -13.97 4.00
C GLN A 17 -19.86 -15.04 3.12
N ILE A 18 -18.56 -15.25 3.32
CA ILE A 18 -17.76 -16.24 2.60
C ILE A 18 -17.74 -17.55 3.40
N GLN A 19 -17.99 -18.67 2.73
CA GLN A 19 -17.90 -19.99 3.33
C GLN A 19 -16.52 -20.63 3.09
N LEU A 20 -15.92 -21.16 4.16
CA LEU A 20 -14.75 -22.03 4.04
C LEU A 20 -15.19 -23.45 3.71
N ILE A 21 -15.00 -23.87 2.46
CA ILE A 21 -15.52 -25.15 1.94
C ILE A 21 -14.52 -26.33 2.02
N GLY A 22 -13.31 -26.08 2.52
CA GLY A 22 -12.26 -27.11 2.65
C GLY A 22 -10.87 -26.50 2.89
N GLY A 23 -9.86 -27.37 2.89
CA GLY A 23 -8.46 -26.96 3.04
C GLY A 23 -7.50 -28.15 3.03
N HIS A 24 -6.21 -27.87 2.93
CA HIS A 24 -5.14 -28.85 3.07
C HIS A 24 -4.16 -28.38 4.15
N SER A 25 -3.62 -29.31 4.94
CA SER A 25 -2.66 -29.01 6.00
C SER A 25 -1.37 -29.76 5.76
N LEU A 26 -0.24 -29.06 5.92
CA LEU A 26 1.10 -29.59 5.80
C LEU A 26 1.80 -29.44 7.15
N ALA A 27 2.64 -30.42 7.51
CA ALA A 27 3.52 -30.33 8.66
C ALA A 27 4.87 -29.73 8.21
N GLY A 28 5.37 -28.76 8.97
CA GLY A 28 6.64 -28.09 8.70
C GLY A 28 7.15 -27.36 9.94
N ASN A 29 8.37 -26.84 9.85
CA ASN A 29 9.02 -26.13 10.96
C ASN A 29 8.44 -24.72 11.15
N ASP A 30 7.86 -24.15 10.10
CA ASP A 30 7.30 -22.81 10.09
C ASP A 30 5.77 -22.83 9.98
N LEU A 31 5.11 -21.92 10.69
CA LEU A 31 3.68 -21.72 10.57
C LEU A 31 3.37 -20.90 9.32
N ALA A 32 2.69 -21.52 8.36
CA ALA A 32 2.13 -20.83 7.19
C ALA A 32 0.62 -21.02 7.13
N PHE A 33 -0.09 -19.97 6.71
CA PHE A 33 -1.53 -20.01 6.45
C PHE A 33 -1.85 -19.16 5.23
N GLY A 34 -2.73 -19.67 4.39
CA GLY A 34 -3.22 -18.98 3.21
C GLY A 34 -4.60 -19.50 2.82
N LEU A 35 -5.31 -18.71 2.04
CA LEU A 35 -6.62 -19.03 1.51
C LEU A 35 -6.59 -18.91 -0.01
N SER A 36 -7.26 -19.83 -0.69
CA SER A 36 -7.61 -19.68 -2.10
C SER A 36 -9.05 -19.22 -2.18
N CYS A 37 -9.27 -18.06 -2.78
CA CYS A 37 -10.58 -17.41 -2.87
C CYS A 37 -11.08 -17.43 -4.30
N ASN A 38 -12.33 -17.82 -4.50
CA ASN A 38 -13.04 -17.69 -5.78
C ASN A 38 -14.06 -16.56 -5.66
N GLY A 39 -14.09 -15.67 -6.66
CA GLY A 39 -15.04 -14.57 -6.75
C GLY A 39 -15.61 -14.47 -8.16
N PHE A 40 -16.84 -13.93 -8.26
CA PHE A 40 -17.52 -13.72 -9.53
C PHE A 40 -17.87 -12.24 -9.67
N ALA A 41 -17.63 -11.68 -10.84
CA ALA A 41 -18.01 -10.33 -11.19
C ALA A 41 -18.37 -10.28 -12.67
N GLN A 42 -19.21 -9.32 -13.06
CA GLN A 42 -19.42 -9.03 -14.47
C GLN A 42 -18.14 -8.43 -15.07
N PRO A 43 -17.77 -8.72 -16.32
CA PRO A 43 -16.52 -8.22 -16.92
C PRO A 43 -16.37 -6.69 -16.82
N GLU A 44 -17.46 -5.95 -16.96
CA GLU A 44 -17.49 -4.47 -16.91
C GLU A 44 -17.27 -3.93 -15.49
N GLN A 45 -17.36 -4.79 -14.47
CA GLN A 45 -17.14 -4.45 -13.07
C GLN A 45 -15.70 -4.69 -12.63
N LEU A 46 -14.86 -5.30 -13.46
CA LEU A 46 -13.47 -5.59 -13.16
C LEU A 46 -12.59 -4.38 -13.46
N TRP A 47 -11.78 -3.98 -12.49
CA TRP A 47 -10.77 -2.95 -12.70
C TRP A 47 -9.44 -3.60 -13.07
N PRO A 48 -8.85 -3.26 -14.23
CA PRO A 48 -7.49 -3.67 -14.55
C PRO A 48 -6.48 -2.91 -13.68
N LYS A 49 -5.25 -3.42 -13.61
CA LYS A 49 -4.10 -2.66 -13.08
C LYS A 49 -3.65 -1.55 -14.03
N GLY A 50 -3.93 -1.70 -15.33
CA GLY A 50 -3.56 -0.76 -16.39
C GLY A 50 -4.70 0.17 -16.80
N GLY A 51 -4.52 0.89 -17.91
CA GLY A 51 -5.54 1.77 -18.48
C GLY A 51 -5.62 3.15 -17.82
N LEU A 52 -4.56 3.57 -17.11
CA LEU A 52 -4.44 4.93 -16.59
C LEU A 52 -4.60 5.94 -17.72
N GLN A 53 -5.55 6.86 -17.55
CA GLN A 53 -5.76 7.99 -18.46
C GLN A 53 -5.00 9.22 -17.94
N PRO A 54 -4.49 10.10 -18.81
CA PRO A 54 -3.89 11.38 -18.43
C PRO A 54 -4.69 12.17 -17.39
N GLY A 55 -4.00 12.71 -16.38
CA GLY A 55 -4.57 13.61 -15.40
C GLY A 55 -5.43 12.96 -14.32
N GLN A 56 -5.57 11.64 -14.30
CA GLN A 56 -6.27 10.93 -13.23
C GLN A 56 -5.51 11.05 -11.91
N ALA A 57 -6.26 11.22 -10.83
CA ALA A 57 -5.72 11.21 -9.47
C ALA A 57 -5.46 9.78 -9.01
N LEU A 58 -4.42 9.59 -8.21
CA LEU A 58 -4.09 8.32 -7.57
C LEU A 58 -4.44 8.38 -6.09
N ILE A 59 -5.33 7.50 -5.64
CA ILE A 59 -5.78 7.39 -4.25
C ILE A 59 -5.14 6.17 -3.62
N LEU A 60 -4.47 6.37 -2.48
CA LEU A 60 -4.05 5.29 -1.59
C LEU A 60 -4.98 5.25 -0.38
N THR A 61 -5.60 4.11 -0.12
CA THR A 61 -6.67 3.98 0.89
C THR A 61 -6.19 3.62 2.30
N LYS A 62 -4.94 3.16 2.45
CA LYS A 62 -4.33 2.86 3.75
C LYS A 62 -2.89 3.38 3.82
N ALA A 63 -2.44 3.65 5.04
CA ALA A 63 -1.07 4.03 5.30
C ALA A 63 -0.07 2.90 5.00
N LEU A 64 1.17 3.30 4.72
CA LEU A 64 2.32 2.42 4.52
C LEU A 64 3.09 2.21 5.82
N GLY A 65 3.85 1.12 5.89
CA GLY A 65 4.88 0.90 6.90
C GLY A 65 4.76 -0.40 7.67
N THR A 66 3.88 -1.34 7.29
CA THR A 66 3.75 -2.58 8.05
C THR A 66 5.05 -3.39 8.04
N GLY A 67 5.80 -3.40 6.93
CA GLY A 67 7.01 -4.21 6.81
C GLY A 67 8.10 -3.78 7.79
N THR A 68 8.45 -2.49 7.79
CA THR A 68 9.45 -1.91 8.69
C THR A 68 9.03 -2.00 10.15
N LEU A 69 7.74 -1.84 10.46
CA LEU A 69 7.23 -1.97 11.83
C LEU A 69 7.35 -3.40 12.36
N PHE A 70 6.99 -4.41 11.57
CA PHE A 70 7.16 -5.81 11.97
C PHE A 70 8.62 -6.26 11.97
N ALA A 71 9.47 -5.71 11.10
CA ALA A 71 10.91 -5.90 11.17
C ALA A 71 11.49 -5.33 12.48
N ALA A 72 11.03 -4.14 12.91
CA ALA A 72 11.41 -3.57 14.19
C ALA A 72 10.89 -4.40 15.38
N ALA A 73 9.67 -4.94 15.29
CA ALA A 73 9.12 -5.83 16.31
C ALA A 73 9.95 -7.11 16.48
N ALA A 74 10.34 -7.74 15.37
CA ALA A 74 11.21 -8.92 15.39
C ALA A 74 12.58 -8.66 16.03
N GLN A 75 13.06 -7.41 15.99
CA GLN A 75 14.30 -6.98 16.63
C GLN A 75 14.11 -6.44 18.07
N GLY A 76 12.88 -6.42 18.60
CA GLY A 76 12.58 -5.83 19.92
C GLY A 76 12.68 -4.30 19.97
N LYS A 77 12.61 -3.62 18.82
CA LYS A 77 12.77 -2.16 18.67
C LYS A 77 11.47 -1.40 18.39
N ALA A 78 10.33 -2.11 18.26
CA ALA A 78 9.04 -1.48 18.05
C ALA A 78 8.36 -1.10 19.38
N LYS A 79 7.63 0.03 19.38
CA LYS A 79 6.70 0.39 20.46
C LYS A 79 5.40 -0.38 20.29
N GLY A 80 4.80 -0.90 21.37
CA GLY A 80 3.56 -1.70 21.31
C GLY A 80 2.43 -1.01 20.53
N ARG A 81 2.20 0.29 20.79
CA ARG A 81 1.20 1.11 20.07
C ARG A 81 1.39 1.18 18.55
N TRP A 82 2.62 1.01 18.05
CA TRP A 82 2.87 0.98 16.60
C TRP A 82 2.38 -0.32 15.99
N ILE A 83 2.59 -1.43 16.70
CA ILE A 83 2.14 -2.76 16.27
C ILE A 83 0.63 -2.86 16.38
N ASP A 84 0.03 -2.32 17.45
CA ASP A 84 -1.43 -2.25 17.57
C ASP A 84 -2.06 -1.47 16.40
N GLY A 85 -1.47 -0.31 16.05
CA GLY A 85 -1.90 0.49 14.90
C GLY A 85 -1.72 -0.23 13.56
N ALA A 86 -0.59 -0.92 13.37
CA ALA A 86 -0.34 -1.73 12.18
C ALA A 86 -1.34 -2.88 12.06
N ILE A 87 -1.59 -3.62 13.14
CA ILE A 87 -2.59 -4.70 13.17
C ILE A 87 -3.97 -4.14 12.84
N ALA A 88 -4.38 -3.03 13.46
CA ALA A 88 -5.65 -2.37 13.17
C ALA A 88 -5.81 -2.03 11.67
N ALA A 89 -4.75 -1.49 11.05
CA ALA A 89 -4.76 -1.21 9.61
C ALA A 89 -4.83 -2.49 8.75
N MET A 90 -4.13 -3.56 9.15
CA MET A 90 -4.13 -4.84 8.42
C MET A 90 -5.48 -5.57 8.48
N VAL A 91 -6.18 -5.51 9.62
CA VAL A 91 -7.48 -6.19 9.80
C VAL A 91 -8.65 -5.41 9.21
N GLN A 92 -8.49 -4.13 8.89
CA GLN A 92 -9.50 -3.34 8.18
C GLN A 92 -9.73 -3.92 6.77
N SER A 93 -10.94 -4.38 6.47
CA SER A 93 -11.27 -4.91 5.14
C SER A 93 -11.18 -3.83 4.05
N ASN A 94 -10.78 -4.20 2.84
CA ASN A 94 -10.83 -3.32 1.65
C ASN A 94 -12.23 -3.29 1.00
N ALA A 95 -13.17 -4.16 1.40
CA ALA A 95 -14.48 -4.25 0.76
C ALA A 95 -15.31 -2.95 0.81
N PRO A 96 -15.40 -2.22 1.95
CA PRO A 96 -16.08 -0.92 1.96
C PRO A 96 -15.40 0.12 1.05
N ALA A 97 -14.06 0.14 0.98
CA ALA A 97 -13.33 1.02 0.07
C ALA A 97 -13.67 0.74 -1.41
N VAL A 98 -13.83 -0.53 -1.82
CA VAL A 98 -14.26 -0.89 -3.18
C VAL A 98 -15.61 -0.26 -3.53
N ALA A 99 -16.58 -0.27 -2.62
CA ALA A 99 -17.89 0.33 -2.87
C ALA A 99 -17.78 1.84 -3.12
N ILE A 100 -16.96 2.54 -2.34
CA ILE A 100 -16.72 3.98 -2.46
C ILE A 100 -15.98 4.31 -3.75
N LEU A 101 -14.88 3.61 -4.04
CA LEU A 101 -14.10 3.77 -5.27
C LEU A 101 -14.97 3.62 -6.52
N ARG A 102 -15.90 2.66 -6.50
CA ARG A 102 -16.86 2.45 -7.60
C ARG A 102 -17.80 3.64 -7.81
N GLN A 103 -18.27 4.28 -6.75
CA GLN A 103 -19.11 5.48 -6.83
C GLN A 103 -18.36 6.67 -7.44
N HIS A 104 -17.03 6.69 -7.31
CA HIS A 104 -16.16 7.74 -7.82
C HIS A 104 -15.45 7.39 -9.14
N GLN A 105 -16.01 6.45 -9.91
CA GLN A 105 -15.59 6.17 -11.28
C GLN A 105 -14.13 5.72 -11.39
N THR A 106 -13.65 4.90 -10.45
CA THR A 106 -12.35 4.24 -10.56
C THR A 106 -12.20 3.48 -11.88
N THR A 107 -11.08 3.67 -12.56
CA THR A 107 -10.76 3.05 -13.86
C THR A 107 -9.65 2.02 -13.78
N ALA A 108 -8.72 2.19 -12.85
CA ALA A 108 -7.64 1.24 -12.60
C ALA A 108 -7.45 1.05 -11.09
N CYS A 109 -7.13 -0.17 -10.66
CA CYS A 109 -6.95 -0.47 -9.24
C CYS A 109 -6.00 -1.65 -9.05
N THR A 110 -5.18 -1.58 -8.00
CA THR A 110 -4.43 -2.72 -7.45
C THR A 110 -4.41 -2.60 -5.93
N ASP A 111 -4.10 -3.68 -5.23
CA ASP A 111 -3.76 -3.67 -3.82
C ASP A 111 -2.25 -3.48 -3.62
N ILE A 112 -1.86 -2.77 -2.56
CA ILE A 112 -0.45 -2.64 -2.17
C ILE A 112 -0.10 -3.75 -1.19
N THR A 113 0.81 -4.63 -1.60
CA THR A 113 1.20 -5.83 -0.86
C THR A 113 2.71 -6.03 -0.80
N GLY A 114 3.22 -7.25 -1.00
CA GLY A 114 4.62 -7.63 -0.76
C GLY A 114 5.65 -6.93 -1.64
N PHE A 115 5.26 -6.37 -2.79
CA PHE A 115 6.18 -5.65 -3.68
C PHE A 115 6.39 -4.17 -3.30
N GLY A 116 5.71 -3.71 -2.25
CA GLY A 116 5.73 -2.30 -1.84
C GLY A 116 5.01 -1.38 -2.84
N LEU A 117 4.91 -0.10 -2.48
CA LEU A 117 4.17 0.87 -3.28
C LEU A 117 4.79 1.02 -4.69
N LEU A 118 6.12 1.12 -4.77
CA LEU A 118 6.80 1.37 -6.03
C LEU A 118 6.76 0.18 -6.98
N GLY A 119 6.80 -1.05 -6.45
CA GLY A 119 6.64 -2.26 -7.25
C GLY A 119 5.28 -2.28 -7.95
N HIS A 120 4.21 -2.02 -7.19
CA HIS A 120 2.83 -1.98 -7.71
C HIS A 120 2.59 -0.80 -8.66
N LEU A 121 3.08 0.41 -8.35
CA LEU A 121 3.04 1.53 -9.29
C LEU A 121 3.77 1.20 -10.59
N GLY A 122 4.93 0.52 -10.50
CA GLY A 122 5.70 0.02 -11.63
C GLY A 122 4.89 -0.89 -12.56
N GLU A 123 4.08 -1.79 -11.99
CA GLU A 123 3.15 -2.63 -12.77
C GLU A 123 2.07 -1.78 -13.45
N MET A 124 1.50 -0.80 -12.76
CA MET A 124 0.46 0.08 -13.31
C MET A 124 0.96 0.96 -14.45
N VAL A 125 2.12 1.61 -14.31
CA VAL A 125 2.73 2.44 -15.39
C VAL A 125 3.07 1.59 -16.60
N LYS A 126 3.65 0.39 -16.39
CA LYS A 126 3.98 -0.55 -17.45
C LYS A 126 2.73 -1.00 -18.20
N ALA A 127 1.68 -1.38 -17.48
CA ALA A 127 0.43 -1.86 -18.07
C ALA A 127 -0.37 -0.77 -18.78
N SER A 128 -0.14 0.51 -18.43
CA SER A 128 -0.85 1.65 -19.00
C SER A 128 -0.08 2.40 -20.08
N ALA A 129 1.20 2.07 -20.28
CA ALA A 129 2.10 2.81 -21.16
C ALA A 129 2.12 4.33 -20.89
N THR A 130 2.02 4.73 -19.62
CA THR A 130 2.01 6.13 -19.17
C THR A 130 2.89 6.35 -17.97
N SER A 131 3.11 7.60 -17.61
CA SER A 131 3.89 8.01 -16.44
C SER A 131 3.01 8.54 -15.31
N ILE A 132 3.57 8.59 -14.11
CA ILE A 132 2.91 9.12 -12.91
C ILE A 132 3.83 10.12 -12.24
N ALA A 133 3.27 11.23 -11.75
CA ALA A 133 3.91 12.06 -10.74
C ALA A 133 3.43 11.61 -9.36
N LEU A 134 4.36 11.21 -8.49
CA LEU A 134 4.13 10.69 -7.15
C LEU A 134 4.59 11.74 -6.12
N GLU A 135 3.67 12.23 -5.32
CA GLU A 135 3.93 13.24 -4.28
C GLU A 135 4.39 12.56 -2.99
N LEU A 136 5.70 12.64 -2.71
CA LEU A 136 6.28 11.94 -1.56
C LEU A 136 5.73 12.43 -0.23
N ALA A 137 5.53 13.74 -0.10
CA ALA A 137 5.01 14.36 1.12
C ALA A 137 3.54 13.98 1.41
N ALA A 138 2.79 13.56 0.39
CA ALA A 138 1.40 13.15 0.54
C ALA A 138 1.24 11.69 1.03
N LEU A 139 2.32 10.92 1.07
CA LEU A 139 2.26 9.50 1.42
C LEU A 139 1.85 9.29 2.89
N PRO A 140 0.71 8.63 3.16
CA PRO A 140 0.29 8.33 4.52
C PRO A 140 1.17 7.25 5.14
N LEU A 141 1.73 7.53 6.32
CA LEU A 141 2.57 6.58 7.06
C LEU A 141 1.90 6.12 8.36
N LEU A 142 2.09 4.85 8.70
CA LEU A 142 1.73 4.34 10.01
C LEU A 142 2.63 4.97 11.09
N PRO A 143 2.11 5.22 12.30
CA PRO A 143 2.92 5.72 13.40
C PRO A 143 4.13 4.80 13.65
N GLY A 144 5.32 5.39 13.68
CA GLY A 144 6.59 4.68 13.86
C GLY A 144 7.30 4.26 12.58
N ALA A 145 6.63 4.21 11.42
CA ALA A 145 7.26 3.75 10.18
C ALA A 145 8.44 4.64 9.75
N ALA A 146 8.29 5.97 9.86
CA ALA A 146 9.39 6.88 9.58
C ALA A 146 10.55 6.72 10.58
N GLU A 147 10.23 6.49 11.87
CA GLU A 147 11.22 6.33 12.94
C GLU A 147 12.02 5.03 12.75
N THR A 148 11.36 3.92 12.39
CA THR A 148 12.03 2.63 12.15
C THR A 148 12.90 2.66 10.90
N LEU A 149 12.41 3.28 9.81
CA LEU A 149 13.22 3.47 8.60
C LEU A 149 14.41 4.40 8.83
N GLY A 150 14.24 5.46 9.64
CA GLY A 150 15.34 6.34 10.05
C GLY A 150 16.44 5.62 10.85
N GLN A 151 16.11 4.52 11.52
CA GLN A 151 17.07 3.63 12.19
C GLN A 151 17.68 2.58 11.25
N GLY A 152 17.38 2.62 9.95
CA GLY A 152 17.81 1.62 8.98
C GLY A 152 17.11 0.27 9.12
N ILE A 153 15.99 0.19 9.84
CA ILE A 153 15.25 -1.06 10.04
C ILE A 153 14.33 -1.29 8.83
N VAL A 154 14.64 -2.33 8.06
CA VAL A 154 13.90 -2.69 6.86
C VAL A 154 13.46 -4.16 6.89
N SER A 155 12.42 -4.49 6.13
CA SER A 155 11.97 -5.87 5.95
C SER A 155 12.97 -6.69 5.11
N SER A 156 12.92 -8.01 5.24
CA SER A 156 13.71 -8.94 4.43
C SER A 156 13.44 -8.85 2.92
N MET A 157 12.27 -8.31 2.52
CA MET A 157 11.94 -8.09 1.10
C MET A 157 12.45 -6.76 0.54
N ASP A 158 12.93 -5.85 1.39
CA ASP A 158 13.40 -4.51 0.96
C ASP A 158 14.48 -4.58 -0.14
N PRO A 159 15.54 -5.42 -0.06
CA PRO A 159 16.54 -5.51 -1.12
C PRO A 159 15.96 -5.96 -2.47
N ALA A 160 15.00 -6.89 -2.46
CA ALA A 160 14.35 -7.37 -3.68
C ALA A 160 13.43 -6.27 -4.26
N ASN A 161 12.68 -5.58 -3.41
CA ASN A 161 11.79 -4.48 -3.80
C ASN A 161 12.57 -3.25 -4.27
N GLY A 162 13.81 -3.05 -3.81
CA GLY A 162 14.72 -1.99 -4.25
C GLY A 162 14.93 -1.96 -5.77
N GLN A 163 14.79 -3.08 -6.47
CA GLN A 163 14.84 -3.15 -7.94
C GLN A 163 13.75 -2.30 -8.62
N ALA A 164 12.65 -2.01 -7.93
CA ALA A 164 11.59 -1.13 -8.42
C ALA A 164 12.05 0.32 -8.59
N GLN A 165 13.20 0.71 -8.01
CA GLN A 165 13.82 2.02 -8.22
C GLN A 165 14.01 2.37 -9.70
N ARG A 166 14.23 1.36 -10.56
CA ARG A 166 14.36 1.54 -12.01
C ARG A 166 13.17 2.25 -12.69
N TRP A 167 12.00 2.24 -12.04
CA TRP A 167 10.82 2.95 -12.54
C TRP A 167 10.90 4.45 -12.30
N VAL A 168 11.74 4.91 -11.38
CA VAL A 168 11.84 6.32 -11.01
C VAL A 168 12.84 7.05 -11.91
N SER A 169 12.37 8.05 -12.64
CA SER A 169 13.19 8.78 -13.62
C SER A 169 14.13 9.81 -12.99
N ASN A 170 13.77 10.35 -11.84
CA ASN A 170 14.49 11.39 -11.12
C ASN A 170 14.99 10.90 -9.75
N TRP A 171 15.41 9.63 -9.68
CA TRP A 171 16.04 9.13 -8.45
C TRP A 171 17.38 9.83 -8.24
N PRO A 172 17.69 10.38 -7.05
CA PRO A 172 18.92 11.11 -6.85
C PRO A 172 20.14 10.18 -6.96
N GLU A 173 21.13 10.56 -7.78
CA GLU A 173 22.35 9.77 -8.05
C GLU A 173 23.22 9.53 -6.81
N LYS A 174 23.09 10.39 -5.79
CA LYS A 174 23.75 10.27 -4.49
C LYS A 174 22.70 10.30 -3.40
N THR A 175 22.12 9.14 -3.14
CA THR A 175 21.49 8.89 -1.84
C THR A 175 22.45 7.96 -1.13
N ASN A 176 23.21 8.47 -0.16
CA ASN A 176 23.78 7.54 0.83
C ASN A 176 22.59 6.71 1.35
N GLU A 177 22.75 5.39 1.46
CA GLU A 177 21.70 4.42 1.81
C GLU A 177 21.05 4.65 3.20
N LEU A 178 21.44 5.75 3.86
CA LEU A 178 21.10 6.22 5.19
C LEU A 178 20.93 7.76 5.25
N GLU A 179 20.61 8.46 4.16
CA GLU A 179 20.15 9.86 4.29
C GLU A 179 18.73 9.89 4.90
N ILE A 180 18.72 9.69 6.22
CA ILE A 180 17.85 10.38 7.14
C ILE A 180 17.99 11.85 6.74
N ASN A 181 16.99 12.40 6.05
CA ASN A 181 16.91 13.84 5.91
C ASN A 181 16.81 14.38 7.35
N GLU A 182 17.91 14.92 7.89
CA GLU A 182 17.80 15.79 9.05
C GLU A 182 16.78 16.88 8.67
N PRO A 183 15.81 17.20 9.54
CA PRO A 183 14.83 18.20 9.22
C PRO A 183 15.55 19.52 8.92
N ALA A 184 15.50 19.93 7.66
CA ALA A 184 15.82 21.29 7.28
C ALA A 184 14.80 22.18 8.00
N THR A 185 15.26 22.83 9.06
CA THR A 185 14.72 24.07 9.65
C THR A 185 13.20 24.29 9.50
N ASN A 186 12.47 24.16 10.61
CA ASN A 186 11.13 24.73 10.85
C ASN A 186 9.92 24.16 10.07
N GLU A 187 9.96 22.93 9.56
CA GLU A 187 8.72 22.21 9.22
C GLU A 187 8.31 21.19 10.32
N PRO A 188 7.04 21.19 10.80
CA PRO A 188 6.60 20.34 11.91
C PRO A 188 6.53 18.83 11.62
N GLN A 189 6.83 18.38 10.39
CA GLN A 189 6.72 16.97 10.00
C GLN A 189 8.08 16.44 9.56
N ALA A 190 8.50 15.31 10.14
CA ALA A 190 9.70 14.62 9.69
C ALA A 190 9.52 14.20 8.21
N PRO A 191 10.53 14.38 7.35
CA PRO A 191 10.45 14.03 5.94
C PRO A 191 10.13 12.54 5.75
N VAL A 192 9.25 12.23 4.79
CA VAL A 192 8.89 10.85 4.44
C VAL A 192 10.14 10.13 3.90
N PRO A 193 10.62 9.03 4.55
CA PRO A 193 11.80 8.33 4.07
C PRO A 193 11.50 7.64 2.75
N ARG A 194 12.28 7.92 1.68
CA ARG A 194 12.08 7.31 0.35
C ARG A 194 12.04 5.79 0.37
N ARG A 195 12.74 5.17 1.31
CA ARG A 195 12.78 3.70 1.47
C ARG A 195 11.41 3.09 1.78
N ILE A 196 10.44 3.89 2.27
CA ILE A 196 9.04 3.44 2.44
C ILE A 196 8.43 2.94 1.13
N LEU A 197 8.89 3.45 -0.02
CA LEU A 197 8.42 3.06 -1.33
C LEU A 197 8.66 1.57 -1.64
N PHE A 198 9.67 0.96 -1.00
CA PHE A 198 10.05 -0.44 -1.13
C PHE A 198 9.48 -1.32 0.00
N ASP A 199 8.93 -0.71 1.06
CA ASP A 199 8.45 -1.45 2.22
C ASP A 199 7.29 -2.38 1.83
N PRO A 200 7.39 -3.71 2.05
CA PRO A 200 6.31 -4.63 1.78
C PRO A 200 5.13 -4.35 2.71
N GLN A 201 3.92 -4.33 2.15
CA GLN A 201 2.69 -4.18 2.93
C GLN A 201 2.01 -5.53 3.13
N THR A 202 1.68 -5.89 4.36
CA THR A 202 0.80 -7.02 4.65
C THR A 202 -0.63 -6.49 4.74
N SER A 203 -1.57 -7.04 3.96
CA SER A 203 -2.98 -6.56 3.95
C SER A 203 -3.11 -5.04 3.74
N GLY A 204 -2.29 -4.50 2.83
CA GLY A 204 -2.28 -3.06 2.54
C GLY A 204 -3.56 -2.57 1.87
N GLY A 205 -3.58 -1.26 1.61
CA GLY A 205 -4.73 -0.61 0.99
C GLY A 205 -4.81 -0.87 -0.51
N LEU A 206 -5.93 -0.46 -1.09
CA LEU A 206 -6.09 -0.25 -2.51
C LEU A 206 -5.36 1.03 -2.96
N LEU A 207 -4.72 0.95 -4.12
CA LEU A 207 -4.23 2.03 -4.95
C LEU A 207 -5.14 2.11 -6.18
N ALA A 208 -5.85 3.23 -6.31
CA ALA A 208 -6.86 3.41 -7.35
C ALA A 208 -6.64 4.68 -8.16
N ALA A 209 -6.92 4.62 -9.46
CA ALA A 209 -6.92 5.78 -10.34
C ALA A 209 -8.35 6.17 -10.70
N LEU A 210 -8.65 7.47 -10.61
CA LEU A 210 -9.99 8.01 -10.86
C LEU A 210 -9.94 9.45 -11.40
N PRO A 211 -11.02 9.96 -12.01
CA PRO A 211 -11.06 11.33 -12.52
C PRO A 211 -10.74 12.38 -11.46
N ARG A 212 -9.91 13.37 -11.79
CA ARG A 212 -9.36 14.32 -10.80
C ARG A 212 -10.44 15.05 -10.01
N GLU A 213 -11.54 15.38 -10.65
CA GLU A 213 -12.70 16.05 -10.07
C GLU A 213 -13.42 15.23 -8.99
N GLN A 214 -13.26 13.90 -9.00
CA GLN A 214 -13.85 13.00 -8.00
C GLN A 214 -12.91 12.71 -6.81
N ALA A 215 -11.63 13.09 -6.91
CA ALA A 215 -10.58 12.66 -6.00
C ALA A 215 -10.82 13.09 -4.55
N GLU A 216 -11.10 14.38 -4.34
CA GLU A 216 -11.35 14.94 -3.01
C GLU A 216 -12.60 14.35 -2.37
N ALA A 217 -13.69 14.23 -3.14
CA ALA A 217 -14.94 13.62 -2.67
C ALA A 217 -14.74 12.15 -2.28
N CYS A 218 -13.95 11.41 -3.06
CA CYS A 218 -13.61 10.02 -2.79
C CYS A 218 -12.81 9.88 -1.49
N VAL A 219 -11.78 10.70 -1.30
CA VAL A 219 -10.97 10.70 -0.07
C VAL A 219 -11.84 11.05 1.15
N ALA A 220 -12.71 12.05 1.04
CA ALA A 220 -13.63 12.42 2.12
C ALA A 220 -14.57 11.25 2.47
N ALA A 221 -15.14 10.57 1.48
CA ALA A 221 -16.02 9.42 1.67
C ALA A 221 -15.27 8.23 2.32
N LEU A 222 -14.05 7.94 1.88
CA LEU A 222 -13.17 6.93 2.48
C LEU A 222 -12.87 7.26 3.95
N GLN A 223 -12.48 8.50 4.25
CA GLN A 223 -12.19 8.92 5.61
C GLN A 223 -13.43 8.84 6.51
N ALA A 224 -14.60 9.23 6.01
CA ALA A 224 -15.87 9.09 6.73
C ALA A 224 -16.24 7.63 7.04
N GLN A 225 -15.77 6.68 6.21
CA GLN A 225 -15.91 5.23 6.42
C GLN A 225 -14.77 4.61 7.25
N GLY A 226 -13.95 5.44 7.91
CA GLY A 226 -12.90 4.99 8.81
C GLY A 226 -11.55 4.71 8.14
N TYR A 227 -11.39 4.99 6.84
CA TYR A 227 -10.08 4.96 6.17
C TYR A 227 -9.34 6.29 6.35
N GLY A 228 -9.06 6.67 7.59
CA GLY A 228 -8.52 8.00 7.95
C GLY A 228 -7.19 8.37 7.29
N TYR A 229 -6.44 7.37 6.84
CA TYR A 229 -5.18 7.52 6.12
C TYR A 229 -5.34 7.67 4.60
N SER A 230 -6.56 7.68 4.07
CA SER A 230 -6.76 7.82 2.63
C SER A 230 -6.24 9.16 2.13
N ARG A 231 -5.41 9.15 1.09
CA ARG A 231 -4.79 10.35 0.49
C ARG A 231 -4.75 10.25 -1.03
N ILE A 232 -4.85 11.40 -1.69
CA ILE A 232 -4.35 11.57 -3.06
C ILE A 232 -2.83 11.58 -2.95
N ILE A 233 -2.14 10.69 -3.66
CA ILE A 233 -0.68 10.53 -3.58
C ILE A 233 0.03 10.95 -4.87
N GLY A 234 -0.72 11.40 -5.87
CA GLY A 234 -0.15 11.73 -7.17
C GLY A 234 -1.19 11.71 -8.29
N HIS A 235 -0.70 11.79 -9.52
CA HIS A 235 -1.54 11.75 -10.71
C HIS A 235 -0.80 11.16 -11.91
N SER A 236 -1.55 10.61 -12.86
CA SER A 236 -1.02 10.21 -14.16
C SER A 236 -0.69 11.41 -15.04
N LEU A 237 0.41 11.31 -15.78
CA LEU A 237 0.88 12.33 -16.72
C LEU A 237 0.29 12.10 -18.12
N ALA A 238 0.29 13.15 -18.94
CA ALA A 238 -0.33 13.10 -20.26
C ALA A 238 0.47 12.30 -21.29
N GLU A 239 1.80 12.35 -21.21
CA GLU A 239 2.70 11.71 -22.16
C GLU A 239 4.01 11.31 -21.46
N GLY A 240 4.61 10.20 -21.89
CA GLY A 240 5.94 9.79 -21.42
C GLY A 240 6.21 8.30 -21.56
N SER A 241 7.49 7.94 -21.63
CA SER A 241 7.95 6.56 -21.44
C SER A 241 7.54 6.09 -20.03
N PRO A 242 7.07 4.85 -19.84
CA PRO A 242 6.52 4.39 -18.55
C PRO A 242 7.48 4.57 -17.39
N GLN A 243 7.24 5.61 -16.59
CA GLN A 243 8.13 6.04 -15.51
C GLN A 243 7.34 6.71 -14.38
N ILE A 244 7.99 6.84 -13.24
CA ILE A 244 7.49 7.49 -12.03
C ILE A 244 8.39 8.69 -11.77
N GLN A 245 7.79 9.87 -11.65
CA GLN A 245 8.47 11.10 -11.27
C GLN A 245 8.13 11.39 -9.81
N LEU A 246 9.13 11.51 -8.94
CA LEU A 246 8.91 11.94 -7.56
C LEU A 246 8.79 13.47 -7.54
N ILE A 247 7.70 13.98 -6.98
CA ILE A 247 7.42 15.41 -6.81
C ILE A 247 7.21 15.77 -5.34
#